data_AF-A0A7C3L378-F1
#
_entry.id   AF-A0A7C3L378-F1
#
_cell.length_a   1.000
_cell.length_b   1.000
_cell.length_c   1.000
_cell.angle_alpha   90.00
_cell.angle_beta   90.00
_cell.angle_gamma   90.00
#
_symmetry.space_group_name_H-M   'P 1'
#
loop_
_entity.id
_entity.type
_entity.pdbx_description
1 polymer ?
#
loop_
_entity_poly.entity_id
_entity_poly.type
_entity_poly.pdbx_seq_one_letter_code
_entity_poly.pdbx_strand_id
1 'polypeptide(L)'
;MPTSVRLDIQTEALVSRLAKRRGQTKSEIIREALMTLAQQEGNLGHPKTPYEAMAPYLGCASGGPPDLSERTGRRFGQYLRARAQS
;
A
#
# COMPACT_ATOMS: atom_id res chain seq x y z
N MET A 1 -1.36 -24.22 -6.56
CA MET A 1 -0.76 -24.93 -5.41
C MET A 1 -1.87 -25.26 -4.41
N PRO A 2 -1.99 -26.52 -3.94
CA PRO A 2 -2.96 -26.87 -2.90
C PRO A 2 -2.44 -26.45 -1.50
N THR A 3 -3.34 -26.05 -0.61
CA THR A 3 -3.04 -25.68 0.77
C THR A 3 -3.99 -26.44 1.68
N SER A 4 -3.45 -27.06 2.73
CA SER A 4 -4.23 -27.81 3.73
C SER A 4 -4.29 -27.03 5.04
N VAL A 5 -5.49 -26.79 5.56
CA VAL A 5 -5.72 -26.03 6.79
C VAL A 5 -6.60 -26.87 7.73
N ARG A 6 -6.25 -26.92 9.01
CA ARG A 6 -7.10 -27.52 10.04
C ARG A 6 -8.12 -26.50 10.51
N LEU A 7 -9.40 -26.87 10.49
CA LEU A 7 -10.50 -26.04 10.96
C LEU A 7 -11.06 -26.65 12.24
N ASP A 8 -11.53 -25.80 13.15
CA ASP A 8 -12.36 -26.27 14.25
C ASP A 8 -13.72 -26.77 13.72
N ILE A 9 -14.45 -27.50 14.58
CA ILE A 9 -15.73 -28.11 14.24
C ILE A 9 -16.77 -27.06 13.82
N GLN A 10 -16.73 -25.87 14.43
CA GLN A 10 -17.72 -24.83 14.18
C GLN A 10 -17.53 -24.18 12.80
N THR A 11 -16.28 -23.93 12.44
CA THR A 11 -15.86 -23.34 11.16
C THR A 11 -16.08 -24.32 10.02
N GLU A 12 -15.78 -25.61 10.23
CA GLU A 12 -16.09 -26.66 9.25
C GLU A 12 -17.59 -26.72 8.97
N ALA A 13 -18.42 -26.74 10.03
CA ALA A 13 -19.87 -26.78 9.90
C ALA A 13 -20.42 -25.53 9.18
N LEU A 14 -19.85 -24.36 9.46
CA LEU A 14 -20.20 -23.11 8.78
C LEU A 14 -19.90 -23.17 7.29
N VAL A 15 -18.69 -23.59 6.91
CA VAL A 15 -18.28 -23.72 5.50
C VAL A 15 -19.16 -24.74 4.78
N SER A 16 -19.42 -25.89 5.41
CA SER A 16 -20.31 -26.92 4.88
C SER A 16 -21.73 -26.40 4.64
N ARG A 17 -22.27 -25.60 5.56
CA ARG A 17 -23.61 -25.00 5.43
C ARG A 17 -23.65 -23.96 4.30
N LEU A 18 -22.63 -23.13 4.18
CA LEU A 18 -22.53 -22.12 3.12
C LEU A 18 -22.41 -22.76 1.74
N ALA A 19 -21.55 -23.76 1.61
CA ALA A 19 -21.39 -24.57 0.39
C ALA A 19 -22.74 -25.14 -0.08
N LYS A 20 -23.48 -25.80 0.83
CA LYS A 20 -24.82 -26.33 0.53
C LYS A 20 -25.82 -25.26 0.11
N ARG A 21 -25.87 -24.14 0.84
CA ARG A 21 -26.83 -23.05 0.54
C ARG A 21 -26.56 -22.36 -0.79
N ARG A 22 -25.30 -22.25 -1.19
CA ARG A 22 -24.89 -21.56 -2.44
C ARG A 22 -24.70 -22.51 -3.63
N GLY A 23 -24.80 -23.82 -3.43
CA GLY A 23 -24.51 -24.80 -4.48
C GLY A 23 -23.04 -24.81 -4.91
N GLN A 24 -22.13 -24.38 -4.03
CA GLN A 24 -20.70 -24.26 -4.28
C GLN A 24 -19.93 -25.32 -3.50
N THR A 25 -18.70 -25.60 -3.91
CA THR A 25 -17.77 -26.44 -3.16
C THR A 25 -17.21 -25.69 -1.94
N LYS A 26 -16.75 -26.44 -0.93
CA LYS A 26 -16.10 -25.86 0.25
C LYS A 26 -14.88 -25.00 -0.14
N SER A 27 -14.10 -25.46 -1.11
CA SER A 27 -12.91 -24.75 -1.60
C SER A 27 -13.27 -23.43 -2.30
N GLU A 28 -14.39 -23.36 -3.01
CA GLU A 28 -14.87 -22.11 -3.61
C GLU A 28 -15.29 -21.11 -2.55
N ILE A 29 -16.04 -21.54 -1.53
CA ILE A 29 -16.42 -20.69 -0.40
C ILE A 29 -15.20 -20.13 0.33
N ILE A 30 -14.21 -21.00 0.62
CA ILE A 30 -12.98 -20.58 1.29
C ILE A 30 -12.20 -19.59 0.42
N ARG A 31 -12.11 -19.83 -0.89
CA ARG A 31 -11.43 -18.94 -1.82
C ARG A 31 -12.12 -17.58 -1.91
N GLU A 32 -13.44 -17.55 -2.01
CA GLU A 32 -14.23 -16.30 -2.05
C GLU A 32 -14.05 -15.49 -0.75
N ALA A 33 -14.09 -16.16 0.40
CA ALA A 33 -13.85 -15.51 1.69
C ALA A 33 -12.45 -14.90 1.78
N LEU A 34 -11.42 -15.61 1.33
CA LEU A 34 -10.04 -15.10 1.29
C LEU A 34 -9.89 -13.91 0.34
N MET A 35 -10.52 -13.94 -0.84
CA MET A 35 -10.49 -12.80 -1.77
C MET A 35 -11.19 -11.58 -1.18
N THR A 36 -12.30 -11.78 -0.49
CA THR A 36 -13.03 -10.72 0.20
C THR A 36 -12.18 -10.09 1.30
N LEU A 37 -11.51 -10.92 2.12
CA LEU A 37 -10.57 -10.46 3.14
C LEU A 37 -9.40 -9.70 2.52
N ALA A 38 -8.78 -10.24 1.46
CA ALA A 38 -7.68 -9.59 0.76
C ALA A 38 -8.08 -8.24 0.14
N GLN A 39 -9.32 -8.08 -0.32
CA GLN A 39 -9.82 -6.80 -0.82
C GLN A 39 -10.03 -5.79 0.32
N GLN A 40 -10.55 -6.25 1.46
CA GLN A 40 -10.70 -5.41 2.66
C GLN A 40 -9.33 -4.98 3.20
N GLU A 41 -8.36 -5.89 3.23
CA GLU A 41 -6.97 -5.60 3.60
C GLU A 41 -6.23 -4.77 2.55
N GLY A 42 -6.53 -4.95 1.26
CA GLY A 42 -5.98 -4.12 0.18
C GLY A 42 -6.40 -2.66 0.28
N ASN A 43 -7.61 -2.40 0.80
CA ASN A 43 -8.05 -1.06 1.18
C ASN A 43 -7.43 -0.57 2.51
N LEU A 44 -6.84 -1.47 3.30
CA LEU A 44 -6.04 -1.18 4.49
C LEU A 44 -4.53 -1.20 4.20
N GLY A 45 -4.13 -1.41 2.93
CA GLY A 45 -2.74 -1.25 2.50
C GLY A 45 -2.27 0.11 2.98
N HIS A 46 -1.16 0.13 3.72
CA HIS A 46 -0.63 1.31 4.40
C HIS A 46 -0.89 2.56 3.54
N PRO A 47 -1.52 3.62 4.08
CA PRO A 47 -1.77 4.82 3.31
C PRO A 47 -0.46 5.18 2.63
N LYS A 48 -0.48 5.29 1.28
CA LYS A 48 0.72 5.51 0.48
C LYS A 48 1.59 6.50 1.22
N THR A 49 2.84 6.12 1.48
CA THR A 49 3.74 7.07 2.11
C THR A 49 3.77 8.34 1.26
N PRO A 50 3.97 9.53 1.85
CA PRO A 50 4.07 10.76 1.07
C PRO A 50 5.03 10.65 -0.13
N TYR A 51 6.09 9.84 0.02
CA TYR A 51 7.01 9.49 -1.05
C TYR A 51 6.34 8.66 -2.17
N GLU A 52 5.67 7.56 -1.85
CA GLU A 52 4.97 6.71 -2.84
C GLU A 52 3.84 7.44 -3.56
N ALA A 53 3.18 8.38 -2.89
CA ALA A 53 2.19 9.24 -3.51
C ALA A 53 2.81 10.22 -4.53
N MET A 54 4.03 10.69 -4.26
CA MET A 54 4.76 11.64 -5.12
C MET A 54 5.60 10.97 -6.21
N ALA A 55 5.99 9.69 -6.04
CA ALA A 55 6.90 8.99 -6.94
C ALA A 55 6.54 9.06 -8.44
N PRO A 56 5.25 8.98 -8.86
CA PRO A 56 4.88 9.13 -10.27
C PRO A 56 5.13 10.53 -10.85
N TYR A 57 5.27 11.54 -10.00
CA TYR A 57 5.49 12.95 -10.37
C TYR A 57 6.96 13.37 -10.23
N LEU A 58 7.78 12.57 -9.56
CA LEU A 58 9.22 12.82 -9.51
C LEU A 58 9.82 12.60 -10.91
N GLY A 59 10.51 13.61 -11.42
CA GLY A 59 11.09 13.56 -12.76
C GLY A 59 10.12 13.84 -13.91
N CYS A 60 8.87 14.22 -13.64
CA CYS A 60 7.92 14.64 -14.68
C CYS A 60 8.27 16.00 -15.31
N ALA A 61 9.14 16.78 -14.66
CA ALA A 61 9.66 18.03 -15.19
C ALA A 61 10.98 17.76 -15.95
N SER A 62 11.00 18.08 -17.23
CA SER A 62 12.21 18.10 -18.05
C SER A 62 12.63 19.55 -18.32
N GLY A 63 13.89 19.87 -18.03
CA GLY A 63 14.47 21.21 -18.24
C GLY A 63 14.99 21.87 -16.96
N GLY A 64 15.61 23.06 -17.13
CA GLY A 64 16.28 23.81 -16.07
C GLY A 64 17.80 23.58 -16.05
N PRO A 65 18.59 24.57 -15.60
CA PRO A 65 20.03 24.40 -15.44
C PRO A 65 20.36 23.25 -14.45
N PRO A 66 21.29 22.33 -14.78
CA PRO A 66 21.62 21.19 -13.92
C PRO A 66 22.41 21.60 -12.66
N ASP A 67 22.93 22.82 -12.63
CA ASP A 67 23.83 23.37 -11.62
C ASP A 67 23.10 24.17 -10.53
N LEU A 68 21.76 24.20 -10.53
CA LEU A 68 20.96 24.96 -9.57
C LEU A 68 21.24 24.59 -8.10
N SER A 69 21.73 23.36 -7.84
CA SER A 69 22.03 22.86 -6.49
C SER A 69 23.52 22.86 -6.10
N GLU A 70 24.44 23.35 -6.94
CA GLU A 70 25.90 23.23 -6.68
C GLU A 70 26.39 24.07 -5.49
N ARG A 71 25.62 25.08 -5.07
CA ARG A 71 26.04 26.03 -4.01
C ARG A 71 24.99 26.20 -2.92
N THR A 72 24.08 25.23 -2.77
CA THR A 72 22.96 25.32 -1.82
C THR A 72 23.46 25.58 -0.39
N GLY A 73 24.48 24.86 0.09
CA GLY A 73 25.02 25.08 1.44
C GLY A 73 25.58 26.49 1.67
N ARG A 74 26.36 27.01 0.71
CA ARG A 74 26.91 28.37 0.79
C ARG A 74 25.81 29.44 0.73
N ARG A 75 24.88 29.32 -0.23
CA ARG A 75 23.78 30.28 -0.44
C ARG A 75 22.79 30.27 0.72
N PHE A 76 22.44 29.08 1.23
CA PHE A 76 21.55 28.94 2.38
C PHE A 76 22.19 29.50 3.65
N GLY A 77 23.49 29.25 3.87
CA GLY A 77 24.22 29.86 4.99
C GLY A 77 24.36 31.39 4.91
N GLN A 78 24.35 31.97 3.71
CA GLN A 78 24.28 33.43 3.53
C GLN A 78 22.87 33.95 3.85
N TYR A 79 21.84 33.27 3.35
CA TYR A 79 20.44 33.61 3.63
C TYR A 79 20.12 33.58 5.13
N LEU A 80 20.56 32.53 5.85
CA LEU A 80 20.36 32.42 7.29
C LEU A 80 21.07 33.54 8.06
N ARG A 81 22.29 33.92 7.65
CA ARG A 81 23.03 35.04 8.26
C ARG A 81 22.35 36.38 8.01
N ALA A 82 21.84 36.62 6.81
CA ALA A 82 21.08 37.84 6.49
C ALA A 82 19.79 37.93 7.32
N ARG A 83 19.09 36.81 7.50
CA ARG A 83 17.87 36.73 8.34
C ARG A 83 18.15 36.92 9.84
N ALA A 84 19.33 36.56 10.32
CA ALA A 84 19.71 36.77 11.71
C ALA A 84 20.11 38.23 12.02
N GLN A 85 20.34 39.04 10.98
CA GLN A 85 20.75 40.45 11.09
C GLN A 85 19.58 41.43 10.84
N SER A 86 18.40 40.91 10.48
CA SER A 86 17.12 41.63 10.35
C SER A 86 16.26 41.43 11.58
#